data_AF-A0A0Q7FMI3-F1
#
_entry.id   AF-A0A0Q7FMI3-F1
#
_cell.length_a   1.000
_cell.length_b   1.000
_cell.length_c   1.000
_cell.angle_alpha   90.00
_cell.angle_beta   90.00
_cell.angle_gamma   90.00
#
_symmetry.space_group_name_H-M   'P 1'
#
loop_
_entity.id
_entity.type
_entity.pdbx_description
1 polymer ?
#
loop_
_entity_poly.entity_id
_entity_poly.type
_entity_poly.pdbx_seq_one_letter_code
_entity_poly.pdbx_strand_id
1 'polypeptide(L)' 'MSTLEIKLEIFDRLKNIEDVSLLEKIRNLLKNADTSEVYQFEQYELDMLKESEEDIKYGRVISQEDLDKEDLEWLSK' A
#
# COMPACT_ATOMS: atom_id res chain seq x y z
N MET A 1 -8.03 10.29 -29.79
CA MET A 1 -8.52 10.89 -28.54
C MET A 1 -7.46 10.66 -27.48
N SER A 2 -6.87 11.71 -26.93
CA SER A 2 -5.84 11.60 -25.90
C SER A 2 -6.45 11.30 -24.53
N THR A 3 -5.67 10.73 -23.62
CA THR A 3 -6.10 10.49 -22.22
C THR A 3 -6.63 11.76 -21.55
N LEU A 4 -6.08 12.92 -21.92
CA LEU A 4 -6.51 14.22 -21.41
C LEU A 4 -7.92 14.58 -21.91
N GLU A 5 -8.21 14.34 -23.18
CA GLU A 5 -9.52 14.62 -23.78
C GLU A 5 -10.63 13.79 -23.11
N ILE A 6 -10.36 12.52 -22.82
CA ILE A 6 -11.32 11.63 -22.13
C ILE A 6 -11.59 12.12 -20.69
N LYS A 7 -10.55 12.55 -19.97
CA LYS A 7 -10.69 13.09 -18.60
C LYS A 7 -11.54 14.36 -18.57
N LEU A 8 -11.32 15.27 -19.53
CA LEU A 8 -12.08 16.51 -19.63
C LEU A 8 -13.56 16.25 -19.98
N GLU A 9 -13.84 15.32 -20.89
CA GLU A 9 -15.22 14.96 -21.23
C GLU A 9 -15.97 14.38 -20.01
N ILE A 10 -15.31 13.49 -19.24
CA ILE A 10 -15.90 12.93 -18.02
C ILE A 10 -16.18 14.05 -17.01
N PHE A 11 -15.22 14.97 -16.81
CA PHE A 11 -15.37 16.08 -15.87
C PHE A 11 -16.54 17.00 -16.23
N ASP A 12 -16.69 17.35 -17.51
CA ASP A 12 -17.78 18.19 -17.96
C ASP A 12 -19.14 17.50 -17.85
N ARG A 13 -19.20 16.18 -18.05
CA ARG A 13 -20.43 15.41 -17.77
C ARG A 13 -20.77 15.41 -16.28
N LEU A 14 -19.78 15.24 -15.39
CA LEU A 14 -19.99 15.24 -13.94
C LEU A 14 -20.53 16.59 -13.43
N LYS A 15 -20.08 17.71 -13.98
CA LYS A 15 -20.57 19.05 -13.59
C LYS A 15 -22.07 19.26 -13.79
N ASN A 16 -22.65 18.58 -14.77
CA ASN A 16 -24.05 18.76 -15.16
C ASN A 16 -25.00 17.77 -14.46
N ILE A 17 -24.47 16.87 -13.61
CA ILE A 17 -25.28 15.90 -12.87
C ILE A 17 -25.72 16.52 -11.55
N GLU A 18 -27.02 16.65 -11.36
CA GLU A 18 -27.63 17.09 -10.09
C GLU A 18 -28.07 15.92 -9.20
N ASP A 19 -28.12 14.70 -9.74
CA ASP A 19 -28.50 13.50 -9.02
C ASP A 19 -27.38 13.03 -8.08
N VAL A 20 -27.57 13.28 -6.79
CA VAL A 20 -26.65 12.91 -5.71
C VAL A 20 -26.45 11.39 -5.63
N SER A 21 -27.49 10.57 -5.87
CA SER A 21 -27.39 9.11 -5.82
C SER A 21 -26.49 8.57 -6.93
N LEU A 22 -26.56 9.18 -8.12
CA LEU A 22 -25.67 8.86 -9.22
C LEU A 22 -24.22 9.28 -8.91
N LEU A 23 -24.02 10.48 -8.38
CA LEU A 23 -22.69 10.97 -7.98
C LEU A 23 -22.06 10.10 -6.88
N GLU A 24 -22.83 9.60 -5.92
CA GLU A 24 -22.34 8.68 -4.89
C GLU A 24 -21.88 7.34 -5.48
N LYS A 25 -22.63 6.78 -6.43
CA LYS A 25 -22.22 5.55 -7.13
C LYS A 25 -20.93 5.75 -7.92
N ILE A 26 -20.81 6.89 -8.62
CA ILE A 26 -19.59 7.22 -9.37
C ILE A 26 -18.41 7.42 -8.41
N ARG A 27 -18.60 8.13 -7.30
CA ARG A 27 -17.58 8.30 -6.26
C ARG A 27 -17.08 6.96 -5.72
N ASN A 28 -18.00 6.02 -5.44
CA ASN A 28 -17.63 4.69 -4.96
C ASN A 28 -16.89 3.87 -6.02
N LEU A 29 -17.27 4.00 -7.30
CA LEU A 29 -16.57 3.35 -8.41
C LEU A 29 -15.14 3.88 -8.55
N LEU A 30 -14.95 5.20 -8.47
CA LEU A 30 -13.64 5.83 -8.52
C LEU A 30 -12.77 5.50 -7.29
N LYS A 31 -13.38 5.32 -6.12
CA LYS A 31 -12.67 4.88 -4.91
C LYS A 31 -12.08 3.47 -5.07
N ASN A 32 -12.73 2.58 -5.81
CA ASN A 32 -12.19 1.26 -6.13
C ASN A 32 -11.22 1.28 -7.32
N ALA A 33 -11.25 2.35 -8.12
CA ALA A 33 -10.28 2.60 -9.18
C ALA A 33 -8.99 3.26 -8.64
N ASP A 34 -8.98 3.62 -7.34
CA ASP A 34 -7.78 4.04 -6.64
C ASP A 34 -6.83 2.83 -6.59
N THR A 35 -5.92 2.79 -7.56
CA THR A 35 -4.71 1.99 -7.48
C THR A 35 -3.80 2.64 -6.46
N SER A 36 -4.25 2.77 -5.20
CA SER A 36 -3.27 2.74 -4.12
C SER A 36 -2.59 1.41 -4.32
N GLU A 37 -1.41 1.43 -4.94
CA GLU A 37 -0.67 0.24 -5.31
C GLU A 37 -0.57 -0.58 -4.03
N VAL A 38 -1.39 -1.64 -3.93
CA VAL A 38 -1.28 -2.58 -2.84
C VAL A 38 0.12 -3.10 -3.01
N TYR A 39 1.01 -2.69 -2.11
CA TYR A 39 2.43 -3.01 -2.19
C TYR A 39 2.56 -4.52 -2.42
N GLN A 40 3.04 -4.89 -3.61
CA GLN A 40 3.29 -6.27 -3.94
C GLN A 40 4.69 -6.57 -3.47
N PHE A 41 4.80 -7.44 -2.47
CA PHE A 41 6.09 -7.89 -1.99
C PHE A 41 6.87 -8.53 -3.14
N GLU A 42 8.13 -8.13 -3.28
CA GLU A 42 9.09 -8.83 -4.10
C GLU A 42 9.41 -10.19 -3.48
N GLN A 43 9.89 -11.13 -4.30
CA GLN A 43 10.13 -12.51 -3.84
C GLN A 43 11.06 -12.59 -2.62
N TYR A 44 12.09 -11.72 -2.56
CA TYR A 44 13.03 -11.68 -1.44
C TYR A 44 12.38 -11.22 -0.13
N GLU A 45 11.36 -10.36 -0.18
CA GLU A 45 10.65 -9.90 1.02
C GLU A 45 9.74 -10.99 1.55
N LEU A 46 9.08 -11.72 0.65
CA LEU A 46 8.30 -12.91 1.01
C LEU A 46 9.18 -13.99 1.64
N ASP A 47 10.40 -14.17 1.16
CA ASP A 47 11.31 -15.16 1.70
C ASP A 47 11.84 -14.72 3.08
N MET A 48 12.15 -13.44 3.28
CA MET A 48 12.49 -12.87 4.59
C MET A 48 11.37 -13.07 5.63
N LEU A 49 10.12 -12.89 5.22
CA LEU A 49 8.96 -13.14 6.09
C LEU A 49 8.84 -14.62 6.48
N LYS A 50 9.04 -15.55 5.54
CA LYS A 50 9.03 -17.00 5.83
C LYS A 50 10.14 -17.39 6.81
N GLU A 51 11.34 -16.86 6.61
CA GLU A 51 12.46 -17.10 7.54
C GLU A 51 12.14 -16.59 8.95
N SER A 52 11.54 -15.40 9.03
CA SER A 52 11.08 -14.82 10.30
C SER A 52 10.02 -15.70 10.99
N GLU A 53 9.07 -16.26 10.24
CA GLU A 53 8.09 -17.20 10.78
C GLU A 53 8.73 -18.48 11.34
N GLU A 54 9.76 -19.00 10.66
CA GLU A 54 10.52 -20.15 11.15
C GLU A 54 11.31 -19.81 12.41
N ASP A 55 11.94 -18.64 12.46
CA ASP A 55 12.70 -18.17 13.62
C ASP A 55 11.82 -18.07 14.86
N ILE A 56 10.61 -17.50 14.71
CA ILE A 56 9.61 -17.47 15.78
C ILE A 56 9.22 -18.89 16.19
N LYS A 57 8.93 -19.77 15.23
CA LYS A 57 8.52 -21.16 15.50
C LYS A 57 9.57 -21.95 16.29
N TYR A 58 10.85 -21.73 16.01
CA TYR A 58 11.96 -22.42 16.68
C TYR A 58 12.54 -21.64 17.86
N GLY A 59 11.94 -20.50 18.24
CA GLY A 59 12.41 -19.68 19.35
C GLY A 59 13.79 -19.04 19.11
N ARG A 60 14.18 -18.87 17.85
CA ARG A 60 15.39 -18.13 17.44
C ARG A 60 15.10 -16.62 17.48
N VAL A 61 14.77 -16.14 18.67
CA VAL A 61 14.43 -14.74 18.92
C VAL A 61 15.48 -14.10 19.83
N ILE A 62 15.63 -12.80 19.71
CA ILE A 62 16.49 -11.99 20.57
C ILE A 62 15.62 -11.11 21.49
N SER A 63 16.12 -10.76 22.66
CA SER A 63 15.43 -9.80 23.53
C SER A 63 15.55 -8.39 22.95
N GLN A 64 14.59 -7.52 23.27
CA GLN A 64 14.66 -6.12 22.83
C GLN A 64 15.92 -5.43 23.37
N GLU A 65 16.32 -5.73 24.61
CA GLU A 65 17.51 -5.13 25.24
C GLU A 65 18.80 -5.51 24.51
N ASP A 66 18.92 -6.77 24.07
CA ASP A 66 20.09 -7.24 23.33
C ASP A 66 20.12 -6.66 21.91
N LEU A 67 18.96 -6.55 21.24
CA LEU A 67 18.83 -5.90 19.93
C LEU A 67 19.26 -4.42 20.00
N ASP A 68 18.75 -3.68 20.99
CA ASP A 68 19.07 -2.25 21.18
C ASP A 68 20.57 -2.05 21.40
N LYS A 69 21.24 -2.98 22.07
CA LYS A 69 22.69 -2.95 22.28
C LYS A 69 23.45 -3.15 20.97
N GLU A 70 23.06 -4.15 20.16
CA GLU A 70 23.67 -4.40 18.85
C GLU A 70 23.49 -3.20 17.91
N ASP A 71 22.31 -2.58 17.91
CA ASP A 71 22.03 -1.38 17.12
C ASP A 71 22.93 -0.21 17.50
N LEU A 72 23.14 0.04 18.80
CA LEU A 72 24.06 1.06 19.30
C LEU A 72 25.51 0.79 18.91
N GLU A 73 25.94 -0.48 18.99
CA GLU A 73 27.28 -0.89 18.55
C GLU A 73 27.46 -0.65 17.05
N TRP A 74 26.46 -0.96 16.23
CA TRP A 74 26.49 -0.74 14.78
C TRP A 74 26.54 0.75 14.42
N LEU A 75 25.74 1.59 15.08
CA LEU A 75 25.71 3.04 14.87
C LEU A 75 26.98 3.76 15.35
N SER A 76 27.78 3.12 16.20
CA SER A 76 29.04 3.67 16.72
C SER A 76 30.27 3.39 15.85
N LYS A 77 30.09 2.67 14.73
CA LYS A 77 31.12 2.43 13.71
C LYS A 77 31.12 3.51 12.63
#